data_AF-A0A367ZEE1-F1
#
_entry.id   AF-A0A367ZEE1-F1
#
_cell.length_a   1.000
_cell.length_b   1.000
_cell.length_c   1.000
_cell.angle_alpha   90.00
_cell.angle_beta   90.00
_cell.angle_gamma   90.00
#
_symmetry.space_group_name_H-M   'P 1'
#
loop_
_entity.id
_entity.type
_entity.pdbx_description
1 polymer ?
#
loop_
_entity_poly.entity_id
_entity_poly.type
_entity_poly.pdbx_seq_one_letter_code
_entity_poly.pdbx_strand_id
1 'polypeptide(L)'
;MDTRYYHGKITAQQVAQALVTNFNRGSLRAQILGAEDHLMVQIATHPNPTSGGYTAIGVRIDAIEDGIAVHIGQQEWLGIAASIGKTALSAWKNPLSLLGRLDDLAQDLENIQLVNKIWKTIEDTIRKADASFELSEKLRRIQCPYCRTANPTGESHCIACGAPLGDVQPRTCSSCGFVVTNETTCPNCGQPLVIS
;
A
#
# COMPACT_ATOMS: atom_id res chain seq x y z
N MET A 1 -10.95 15.17 9.60
CA MET A 1 -10.82 13.80 10.14
C MET A 1 -11.44 12.90 9.11
N ASP A 2 -10.62 12.19 8.33
CA ASP A 2 -11.11 11.49 7.13
C ASP A 2 -10.81 10.00 7.24
N THR A 3 -11.86 9.20 7.11
CA THR A 3 -11.80 7.73 7.06
C THR A 3 -12.11 7.29 5.64
N ARG A 4 -11.32 6.36 5.10
CA ARG A 4 -11.59 5.73 3.81
C ARG A 4 -11.48 4.22 3.92
N TYR A 5 -12.37 3.54 3.23
CA TYR A 5 -12.41 2.09 3.16
C TYR A 5 -11.95 1.66 1.79
N TYR A 6 -11.10 0.65 1.75
CA TYR A 6 -10.57 0.08 0.52
C TYR A 6 -10.78 -1.42 0.54
N HIS A 7 -11.40 -1.91 -0.52
CA HIS A 7 -11.65 -3.33 -0.70
C HIS A 7 -10.62 -3.95 -1.64
N GLY A 8 -10.31 -5.22 -1.44
CA GLY A 8 -9.34 -5.96 -2.25
C GLY A 8 -8.34 -6.72 -1.40
N LYS A 9 -7.39 -7.41 -2.04
CA LYS A 9 -6.36 -8.21 -1.33
C LYS A 9 -5.21 -7.37 -0.74
N ILE A 10 -5.40 -6.05 -0.63
CA ILE A 10 -4.43 -5.16 0.00
C ILE A 10 -4.40 -5.41 1.50
N THR A 11 -3.21 -5.53 2.07
CA THR A 11 -3.02 -5.72 3.51
C THR A 11 -2.63 -4.42 4.20
N ALA A 12 -2.97 -4.31 5.49
CA ALA A 12 -2.57 -3.19 6.32
C ALA A 12 -1.04 -2.99 6.31
N GLN A 13 -0.29 -4.09 6.36
CA GLN A 13 1.17 -4.09 6.34
C GLN A 13 1.77 -3.54 5.04
N GLN A 14 1.19 -3.88 3.87
CA GLN A 14 1.64 -3.36 2.58
C GLN A 14 1.50 -1.83 2.53
N VAL A 15 0.38 -1.30 3.01
CA VAL A 15 0.16 0.16 3.06
C VAL A 15 1.08 0.82 4.08
N ALA A 16 1.22 0.24 5.27
CA ALA A 16 2.08 0.78 6.32
C ALA A 16 3.54 0.87 5.87
N GLN A 17 4.06 -0.19 5.24
CA GLN A 17 5.41 -0.21 4.70
C GLN A 17 5.60 0.80 3.56
N ALA A 18 4.61 0.93 2.67
CA ALA A 18 4.66 1.91 1.58
C ALA A 18 4.74 3.36 2.11
N LEU A 19 4.02 3.66 3.20
CA LEU A 19 4.10 4.96 3.87
C LEU A 19 5.48 5.19 4.49
N VAL A 20 6.02 4.24 5.25
CA VAL A 20 7.36 4.40 5.83
C VAL A 20 8.42 4.60 4.77
N THR A 21 8.39 3.81 3.69
CA THR A 21 9.32 3.96 2.55
C THR A 21 9.22 5.34 1.90
N ASN A 22 8.01 5.93 1.82
CA ASN A 22 7.81 7.23 1.18
C ASN A 22 8.06 8.43 2.09
N PHE A 23 8.00 8.27 3.41
CA PHE A 23 8.03 9.39 4.36
C PHE A 23 9.16 9.34 5.38
N ASN A 24 9.88 8.23 5.52
CA ASN A 24 11.09 8.16 6.36
C ASN A 24 12.33 8.64 5.60
N ARG A 25 12.33 9.93 5.20
CA ARG A 25 13.42 10.55 4.42
C ARG A 25 13.44 12.07 4.60
N GLY A 26 14.61 12.68 4.43
CA GLY A 26 14.78 14.13 4.50
C GLY A 26 14.46 14.66 5.91
N SER A 27 13.61 15.68 5.99
CA SER A 27 13.17 16.27 7.26
C SER A 27 12.06 15.49 7.97
N LEU A 28 11.53 14.43 7.34
CA LEU A 28 10.45 13.62 7.86
C LEU A 28 10.97 12.27 8.38
N ARG A 29 10.38 11.83 9.49
CA ARG A 29 10.56 10.50 10.06
C ARG A 29 9.22 9.79 10.04
N ALA A 30 9.22 8.55 9.55
CA ALA A 30 8.02 7.70 9.56
C ALA A 30 8.32 6.36 10.26
N GLN A 31 7.39 5.91 11.09
CA GLN A 31 7.54 4.66 11.85
C GLN A 31 6.20 3.93 11.98
N ILE A 32 6.25 2.59 11.88
CA ILE A 32 5.11 1.70 12.12
C ILE A 32 5.07 1.36 13.62
N LEU A 33 3.87 1.41 14.19
CA LEU A 33 3.52 1.06 15.56
C LEU A 33 2.27 0.16 15.52
N GLY A 34 2.05 -0.65 16.56
CA GLY A 34 0.86 -1.49 16.67
C GLY A 34 1.12 -2.97 16.36
N ALA A 35 0.02 -3.72 16.25
CA ALA A 35 0.00 -5.18 16.02
C ALA A 35 -0.74 -5.48 14.70
N GLU A 36 -0.56 -6.70 14.17
CA GLU A 36 -0.86 -7.09 12.77
C GLU A 36 -2.16 -6.52 12.17
N ASP A 37 -3.27 -6.54 12.92
CA ASP A 37 -4.60 -6.11 12.45
C ASP A 37 -4.90 -4.61 12.69
N HIS A 38 -4.09 -3.95 13.52
CA HIS A 38 -4.23 -2.56 13.93
C HIS A 38 -2.89 -1.86 13.83
N LEU A 39 -2.53 -1.44 12.62
CA LEU A 39 -1.28 -0.74 12.36
C LEU A 39 -1.47 0.76 12.43
N MET A 40 -0.48 1.44 12.98
CA MET A 40 -0.40 2.89 13.00
C MET A 40 0.92 3.33 12.40
N VAL A 41 0.88 4.19 11.39
CA VAL A 41 2.06 4.86 10.87
C VAL A 41 2.09 6.29 11.39
N GLN A 42 3.12 6.62 12.17
CA GLN A 42 3.38 7.98 12.58
C GLN A 42 4.34 8.63 11.59
N ILE A 43 3.98 9.80 11.06
CA ILE A 43 4.81 10.64 10.18
C ILE A 43 5.00 11.98 10.87
N ALA A 44 6.24 12.33 11.20
CA ALA A 44 6.56 13.55 11.92
C ALA A 44 7.81 14.26 11.39
N THR A 45 7.91 15.57 11.63
CA THR A 45 9.16 16.32 11.41
C THR A 45 10.21 15.95 12.46
N HIS A 46 11.49 15.97 12.07
CA HIS A 46 12.60 15.66 12.99
C HIS A 46 12.64 16.60 14.21
N PRO A 47 13.17 16.18 15.37
CA PRO A 47 13.11 16.94 16.63
C PRO A 47 13.94 18.24 16.67
N ASN A 48 14.67 18.55 15.60
CA ASN A 48 15.53 19.73 15.52
C ASN A 48 15.23 20.53 14.24
N PRO A 49 13.98 21.01 14.04
CA PRO A 49 13.68 21.84 12.89
C PRO A 49 14.39 23.19 13.09
N THR A 50 15.23 23.61 12.13
CA THR A 50 15.85 24.94 12.13
C THR A 50 14.81 26.06 11.98
N SER A 51 13.60 25.73 11.53
CA SER A 51 12.40 26.57 11.43
C SER A 51 11.20 25.69 11.02
N GLY A 52 9.98 26.07 11.40
CA GLY A 52 8.74 25.34 11.08
C GLY A 52 8.34 24.38 12.22
N GLY A 53 7.07 24.43 12.63
CA GLY A 53 6.57 23.75 13.83
C GLY A 53 6.70 22.22 13.82
N TYR A 54 6.34 21.61 14.96
CA TYR A 54 6.26 20.16 15.10
C TYR A 54 4.96 19.64 14.44
N THR A 55 5.07 19.03 13.25
CA THR A 55 3.96 18.30 12.63
C THR A 55 4.08 16.83 12.96
N ALA A 56 3.00 16.22 13.47
CA ALA A 56 2.89 14.78 13.67
C ALA A 56 1.52 14.31 13.19
N ILE A 57 1.51 13.59 12.06
CA ILE A 57 0.32 12.96 11.49
C ILE A 57 0.34 11.47 11.83
N GLY A 58 -0.79 10.97 12.32
CA GLY A 58 -1.05 9.55 12.51
C GLY A 58 -1.92 9.01 11.40
N VAL A 59 -1.52 7.87 10.83
CA VAL A 59 -2.32 7.08 9.90
C VAL A 59 -2.63 5.76 10.57
N ARG A 60 -3.89 5.53 10.94
CA ARG A 60 -4.35 4.23 11.45
C ARG A 60 -4.86 3.39 10.28
N ILE A 61 -4.48 2.13 10.25
CA ILE A 61 -4.82 1.17 9.21
C ILE A 61 -5.32 -0.08 9.92
N ASP A 62 -6.62 -0.32 9.84
CA ASP A 62 -7.27 -1.49 10.42
C ASP A 62 -7.57 -2.50 9.31
N ALA A 63 -7.23 -3.78 9.54
CA ALA A 63 -7.67 -4.86 8.66
C ALA A 63 -9.18 -5.10 8.85
N ILE A 64 -9.90 -5.28 7.74
CA ILE A 64 -11.32 -5.65 7.72
C ILE A 64 -11.50 -6.88 6.80
N GLU A 65 -12.64 -7.56 6.88
CA GLU A 65 -12.88 -8.83 6.17
C GLU A 65 -12.50 -8.78 4.67
N ASP A 66 -12.86 -7.68 3.98
CA ASP A 66 -12.65 -7.51 2.55
C ASP A 66 -11.60 -6.45 2.18
N GLY A 67 -10.69 -6.08 3.10
CA GLY A 67 -9.62 -5.13 2.79
C GLY A 67 -9.12 -4.35 4.01
N ILE A 68 -9.08 -3.02 3.90
CA ILE A 68 -8.56 -2.14 4.96
C ILE A 68 -9.42 -0.89 5.18
N ALA A 69 -9.46 -0.43 6.42
CA ALA A 69 -9.95 0.90 6.78
C ALA A 69 -8.74 1.79 7.12
N VAL A 70 -8.66 2.97 6.51
CA VAL A 70 -7.58 3.94 6.74
C VAL A 70 -8.14 5.22 7.33
N HIS A 71 -7.56 5.66 8.44
CA HIS A 71 -7.92 6.88 9.14
C HIS A 71 -6.70 7.79 9.25
N ILE A 72 -6.81 9.05 8.82
CA ILE A 72 -5.75 10.06 8.99
C ILE A 72 -6.20 11.11 10.02
N GLY A 73 -5.36 11.33 11.03
CA GLY A 73 -5.64 12.29 12.09
C GLY A 73 -4.39 12.95 12.66
N GLN A 74 -4.59 14.12 13.26
CA GLN A 74 -3.59 14.78 14.10
C GLN A 74 -3.76 14.25 15.53
N GLN A 75 -2.92 13.29 15.92
CA GLN A 75 -2.77 12.82 17.30
C GLN A 75 -4.04 12.37 18.05
N GLU A 76 -4.51 11.14 17.80
CA GLU A 76 -5.29 10.40 18.82
C GLU A 76 -4.48 9.21 19.32
N TRP A 77 -3.81 9.39 20.46
CA TRP A 77 -2.98 8.37 21.13
C TRP A 77 -3.79 7.51 22.11
N LEU A 78 -5.12 7.60 22.10
CA LEU A 78 -5.97 7.01 23.14
C LEU A 78 -6.42 5.57 22.85
N GLY A 79 -6.44 5.12 21.58
CA GLY A 79 -6.91 3.78 21.23
C GLY A 79 -5.91 2.64 21.49
N ILE A 80 -4.61 2.94 21.58
CA ILE A 80 -3.53 1.93 21.69
C ILE A 80 -2.73 2.09 23.00
N ALA A 81 -2.90 3.18 23.76
CA ALA A 81 -2.21 3.37 25.04
C ALA A 81 -2.58 2.34 26.12
N ALA A 82 -3.64 1.54 25.93
CA ALA A 82 -3.95 0.41 26.78
C ALA A 82 -2.87 -0.70 26.73
N SER A 83 -2.13 -0.85 25.63
CA SER A 83 -1.14 -1.92 25.47
C SER A 83 0.30 -1.52 25.80
N ILE A 84 0.58 -0.23 26.05
CA ILE A 84 1.93 0.27 26.33
C ILE A 84 1.94 1.07 27.65
N GLY A 85 2.00 0.35 28.77
CA GLY A 85 1.95 0.88 30.14
C GLY A 85 3.08 1.84 30.55
N LYS A 86 3.96 2.27 29.64
CA LYS A 86 5.07 3.20 29.94
C LYS A 86 4.83 4.64 29.52
N THR A 87 3.94 4.92 28.57
CA THR A 87 3.71 6.28 28.07
C THR A 87 2.70 7.07 28.90
N ALA A 88 1.74 6.38 29.53
CA ALA A 88 0.72 7.02 30.39
C ALA A 88 1.29 7.66 31.66
N LEU A 89 2.34 7.08 32.26
CA LEU A 89 2.95 7.59 33.49
C LEU A 89 3.66 8.94 33.32
N SER A 90 4.18 9.24 32.13
CA SER A 90 4.90 10.49 31.87
C SER A 90 3.97 11.68 31.66
N ALA A 91 2.78 11.47 31.11
CA ALA A 91 1.77 12.52 30.92
C ALA A 91 1.20 13.04 32.25
N TRP A 92 1.13 12.18 33.27
CA TRP A 92 0.62 12.56 34.59
C TRP A 92 1.56 13.49 35.37
N LYS A 93 2.88 13.43 35.11
CA LYS A 93 3.86 14.23 35.86
C LYS A 93 4.06 15.65 35.35
N ASN A 94 3.60 15.99 34.14
CA ASN A 94 3.84 17.33 33.59
C ASN A 94 2.67 17.84 32.72
N PRO A 95 1.53 18.20 33.35
CA PRO A 95 0.31 18.59 32.63
C PRO A 95 0.42 19.94 31.88
N LEU A 96 1.45 20.74 32.17
CA LEU A 96 1.63 22.07 31.58
C LEU A 96 2.40 22.06 30.25
N SER A 97 2.98 20.93 29.82
CA SER A 97 3.66 20.85 28.51
C SER A 97 2.69 20.87 27.32
N LEU A 98 1.38 20.86 27.58
CA LEU A 98 0.32 20.91 26.57
C LEU A 98 -0.27 22.31 26.37
N LEU A 99 0.12 23.30 27.17
CA LEU A 99 -0.41 24.68 27.08
C LEU A 99 0.29 25.56 26.04
N GLY A 100 1.31 25.05 25.33
CA GLY A 100 2.01 25.79 24.26
C GLY A 100 1.40 25.68 22.86
N ARG A 101 0.17 25.16 22.71
CA ARG A 101 -0.48 24.89 21.41
C ARG A 101 -1.65 25.82 21.12
N LEU A 102 -1.52 27.10 21.45
CA LEU A 102 -2.55 28.13 21.23
C LEU A 102 -2.13 29.23 20.23
N ASP A 103 -1.04 29.05 19.47
CA ASP A 103 -0.70 29.92 18.34
C ASP A 103 -1.07 29.22 17.03
N ASP A 104 -2.37 29.15 16.78
CA ASP A 104 -2.97 28.53 15.60
C ASP A 104 -3.47 29.64 14.68
N LEU A 105 -2.90 29.72 13.46
CA LEU A 105 -3.42 30.43 12.25
C LEU A 105 -2.38 30.52 11.10
N ALA A 106 -1.27 29.77 11.15
CA ALA A 106 -0.31 29.70 10.03
C ALA A 106 0.18 28.27 9.67
N GLN A 107 -0.32 27.22 10.33
CA GLN A 107 0.08 25.82 10.09
C GLN A 107 -0.79 25.06 9.07
N ASP A 108 -1.77 25.73 8.44
CA ASP A 108 -2.82 25.03 7.69
C ASP A 108 -2.42 24.65 6.24
N LEU A 109 -1.44 25.33 5.63
CA LEU A 109 -1.06 25.05 4.23
C LEU A 109 -0.13 23.83 4.07
N GLU A 110 0.86 23.67 4.94
CA GLU A 110 1.83 22.56 4.85
C GLU A 110 1.21 21.22 5.26
N ASN A 111 0.30 21.25 6.24
CA ASN A 111 -0.41 20.06 6.71
C ASN A 111 -1.35 19.49 5.64
N ILE A 112 -2.06 20.33 4.88
CA ILE A 112 -2.92 19.88 3.78
C ILE A 112 -2.10 19.16 2.70
N GLN A 113 -0.94 19.71 2.33
CA GLN A 113 -0.08 19.08 1.32
C GLN A 113 0.44 17.71 1.76
N LEU A 114 0.84 17.58 3.04
CA LEU A 114 1.31 16.32 3.58
C LEU A 114 0.19 15.27 3.64
N VAL A 115 -1.00 15.64 4.12
CA VAL A 115 -2.19 14.75 4.12
C VAL A 115 -2.54 14.29 2.71
N ASN A 116 -2.58 15.20 1.73
CA ASN A 116 -2.84 14.87 0.34
C ASN A 116 -1.81 13.90 -0.24
N LYS A 117 -0.53 14.09 0.09
CA LYS A 117 0.55 13.20 -0.35
C LYS A 117 0.43 11.82 0.29
N ILE A 118 -0.01 11.74 1.55
CA ILE A 118 -0.27 10.47 2.25
C ILE A 118 -1.40 9.73 1.53
N TRP A 119 -2.54 10.39 1.29
CA TRP A 119 -3.66 9.80 0.55
C TRP A 119 -3.24 9.31 -0.83
N LYS A 120 -2.51 10.13 -1.58
CA LYS A 120 -2.00 9.74 -2.90
C LYS A 120 -1.11 8.50 -2.83
N THR A 121 -0.24 8.41 -1.83
CA THR A 121 0.63 7.24 -1.64
C THR A 121 -0.17 5.97 -1.35
N ILE A 122 -1.23 6.07 -0.53
CA ILE A 122 -2.15 4.96 -0.24
C ILE A 122 -2.86 4.52 -1.52
N GLU A 123 -3.47 5.46 -2.25
CA GLU A 123 -4.21 5.18 -3.49
C GLU A 123 -3.32 4.55 -4.56
N ASP A 124 -2.09 5.06 -4.76
CA ASP A 124 -1.14 4.49 -5.71
C ASP A 124 -0.67 3.10 -5.29
N THR A 125 -0.58 2.83 -3.98
CA THR A 125 -0.23 1.49 -3.45
C THR A 125 -1.34 0.49 -3.72
N ILE A 126 -2.59 0.87 -3.47
CA ILE A 126 -3.77 0.02 -3.70
C ILE A 126 -3.91 -0.28 -5.19
N ARG A 127 -3.84 0.74 -6.06
CA ARG A 127 -3.92 0.56 -7.51
C ARG A 127 -2.86 -0.42 -8.04
N LYS A 128 -1.64 -0.35 -7.51
CA LYS A 128 -0.55 -1.27 -7.89
C LYS A 128 -0.80 -2.69 -7.38
N ALA A 129 -1.35 -2.84 -6.18
CA ALA A 129 -1.69 -4.14 -5.62
C ALA A 129 -2.78 -4.84 -6.44
N ASP A 130 -3.84 -4.11 -6.80
CA ASP A 130 -4.92 -4.63 -7.65
C ASP A 130 -4.42 -4.99 -9.05
N ALA A 131 -3.64 -4.11 -9.70
CA ALA A 131 -3.06 -4.40 -11.01
C ALA A 131 -2.15 -5.64 -11.00
N SER A 132 -1.39 -5.83 -9.92
CA SER A 132 -0.54 -7.02 -9.74
C SER A 132 -1.38 -8.29 -9.54
N PHE A 133 -2.51 -8.18 -8.83
CA PHE A 133 -3.41 -9.29 -8.60
C PHE A 133 -4.18 -9.69 -9.88
N GLU A 134 -4.76 -8.74 -10.60
CA GLU A 134 -5.43 -9.01 -11.88
C GLU A 134 -4.48 -9.64 -12.90
N LEU A 135 -3.23 -9.17 -12.96
CA LEU A 135 -2.19 -9.75 -13.80
C LEU A 135 -1.90 -11.19 -13.36
N SER A 136 -1.72 -11.45 -12.06
CA SER A 136 -1.50 -12.81 -11.55
C SER A 136 -2.65 -13.75 -11.90
N GLU A 137 -3.92 -13.34 -11.73
CA GLU A 137 -5.07 -14.17 -12.06
C GLU A 137 -5.21 -14.46 -13.55
N LYS A 138 -4.93 -13.48 -14.42
CA LYS A 138 -4.84 -13.73 -15.87
C LYS A 138 -3.71 -14.68 -16.23
N LEU A 139 -2.56 -14.55 -15.59
CA LEU A 139 -1.41 -15.44 -15.82
C LEU A 139 -1.62 -16.86 -15.27
N ARG A 140 -2.60 -17.09 -14.39
CA ARG A 140 -2.92 -18.41 -13.83
C ARG A 140 -3.86 -19.24 -14.70
N ARG A 141 -4.53 -18.63 -15.69
CA ARG A 141 -5.54 -19.31 -16.50
C ARG A 141 -5.38 -19.02 -17.98
N ILE A 142 -5.41 -20.09 -18.78
CA ILE A 142 -5.38 -20.06 -20.24
C ILE A 142 -6.69 -20.60 -20.80
N GLN A 143 -7.18 -20.00 -21.88
CA GLN A 143 -8.39 -20.48 -22.54
C GLN A 143 -8.04 -21.50 -23.62
N CYS A 144 -8.67 -22.66 -23.58
CA CYS A 144 -8.52 -23.67 -24.64
C CYS A 144 -9.03 -23.11 -25.98
N PRO A 145 -8.22 -23.08 -27.05
CA PRO A 145 -8.64 -22.50 -28.33
C PRO A 145 -9.72 -23.34 -29.04
N TYR A 146 -9.94 -24.58 -28.60
CA TYR A 146 -10.89 -25.51 -29.22
C TYR A 146 -12.27 -25.50 -28.55
N CYS A 147 -12.32 -25.65 -27.22
CA CYS A 147 -13.59 -25.74 -26.48
C CYS A 147 -13.87 -24.53 -25.57
N ARG A 148 -12.95 -23.56 -25.50
CA ARG A 148 -13.03 -22.35 -24.66
C ARG A 148 -13.06 -22.57 -23.15
N THR A 149 -12.82 -23.80 -22.68
CA THR A 149 -12.63 -24.10 -21.25
C THR A 149 -11.41 -23.37 -20.70
N ALA A 150 -11.55 -22.77 -19.51
CA ALA A 150 -10.43 -22.21 -18.77
C ALA A 150 -9.60 -23.33 -18.13
N ASN A 151 -8.30 -23.34 -18.39
CA ASN A 151 -7.35 -24.33 -17.90
C ASN A 151 -6.30 -23.64 -17.03
N PRO A 152 -5.76 -24.32 -16.01
CA PRO A 152 -4.57 -23.82 -15.30
C PRO A 152 -3.39 -23.64 -16.26
N THR A 153 -2.60 -22.60 -16.03
CA THR A 153 -1.32 -22.41 -16.73
C THR A 153 -0.36 -23.56 -16.42
N GLY A 154 0.39 -24.02 -17.43
CA GLY A 154 1.31 -25.16 -17.34
C GLY A 154 0.72 -26.51 -17.75
N GLU A 155 -0.61 -26.62 -17.89
CA GLU A 155 -1.24 -27.86 -18.38
C GLU A 155 -0.94 -28.11 -19.85
N SER A 156 -0.52 -29.33 -20.18
CA SER A 156 -0.19 -29.70 -21.56
C SER A 156 -1.45 -29.89 -22.43
N HIS A 157 -2.56 -30.30 -21.80
CA HIS A 157 -3.82 -30.62 -22.47
C HIS A 157 -5.02 -30.02 -21.74
N CYS A 158 -6.10 -29.77 -22.49
CA CYS A 158 -7.34 -29.25 -21.94
C CYS A 158 -8.02 -30.26 -21.02
N ILE A 159 -8.35 -29.85 -19.80
CA ILE A 159 -9.04 -30.66 -18.78
C ILE A 159 -10.44 -31.13 -19.22
N ALA A 160 -11.06 -30.43 -20.18
CA ALA A 160 -12.40 -30.75 -20.67
C ALA A 160 -12.42 -31.52 -22.00
N CYS A 161 -11.58 -31.15 -22.98
CA CYS A 161 -11.63 -31.72 -24.33
C CYS A 161 -10.36 -32.44 -24.77
N GLY A 162 -9.31 -32.47 -23.94
CA GLY A 162 -8.04 -33.13 -24.24
C GLY A 162 -7.17 -32.46 -25.31
N ALA A 163 -7.58 -31.32 -25.87
CA ALA A 163 -6.80 -30.63 -26.91
C ALA A 163 -5.49 -30.04 -26.36
N PRO A 164 -4.41 -29.97 -27.17
CA PRO A 164 -3.13 -29.42 -26.72
C PRO A 164 -3.24 -27.93 -26.39
N LEU A 165 -2.51 -27.51 -25.36
CA LEU A 165 -2.51 -26.11 -24.88
C LEU A 165 -1.16 -25.40 -25.05
N GLY A 166 -0.17 -26.04 -25.69
CA GLY A 166 1.19 -25.49 -25.81
C GLY A 166 1.27 -24.08 -26.39
N ASP A 167 0.49 -23.80 -27.44
CA ASP A 167 0.55 -22.52 -28.16
C ASP A 167 -0.02 -21.34 -27.37
N VAL A 168 -0.88 -21.62 -26.39
CA VAL A 168 -1.53 -20.61 -25.53
C VAL A 168 -0.87 -20.49 -24.15
N GLN A 169 0.23 -21.19 -23.90
CA GLN A 169 0.99 -21.05 -22.66
C GLN A 169 1.70 -19.68 -22.61
N PRO A 170 1.74 -19.02 -21.43
CA PRO A 170 2.48 -17.78 -21.26
C PRO A 170 3.97 -18.01 -21.51
N ARG A 171 4.59 -17.02 -22.16
CA ARG A 171 6.02 -17.00 -22.48
C ARG A 171 6.66 -15.83 -21.74
N THR A 172 7.98 -15.83 -21.61
CA THR A 172 8.71 -14.71 -21.01
C THR A 172 9.42 -13.89 -22.10
N CYS A 173 9.34 -12.57 -22.01
CA CYS A 173 10.13 -11.66 -22.83
C CYS A 173 11.62 -11.91 -22.56
N SER A 174 12.38 -12.27 -23.60
CA SER A 174 13.83 -12.54 -23.49
C SER A 174 14.65 -11.31 -23.09
N SER A 175 14.14 -10.09 -23.35
CA SER A 175 14.86 -8.85 -23.05
C SER A 175 14.67 -8.34 -21.62
N CYS A 176 13.50 -8.55 -20.99
CA CYS A 176 13.21 -7.98 -19.66
C CYS A 176 12.54 -8.94 -18.67
N GLY A 177 12.25 -10.19 -19.07
CA GLY A 177 11.64 -11.20 -18.21
C GLY A 177 10.13 -11.04 -17.96
N PHE A 178 9.47 -10.05 -18.57
CA PHE A 178 8.03 -9.86 -18.42
C PHE A 178 7.25 -11.04 -19.03
N VAL A 179 6.24 -11.55 -18.31
CA VAL A 179 5.42 -12.66 -18.79
C VAL A 179 4.35 -12.14 -19.76
N VAL A 180 4.29 -12.72 -20.94
CA VAL A 180 3.41 -12.36 -22.05
C VAL A 180 2.61 -13.58 -22.48
N THR A 181 1.45 -13.37 -23.07
CA THR A 181 0.57 -14.45 -23.54
C THR A 181 0.52 -14.47 -25.06
N ASN A 182 -0.20 -13.51 -25.64
CA ASN A 182 -0.42 -13.40 -27.09
C ASN A 182 0.08 -12.07 -27.68
N GLU A 183 0.78 -11.25 -26.90
CA GLU A 183 1.31 -9.98 -27.37
C GLU A 183 2.48 -10.19 -28.35
N THR A 184 2.56 -9.35 -29.39
CA THR A 184 3.69 -9.31 -30.33
C THR A 184 4.78 -8.32 -29.91
N THR A 185 4.44 -7.37 -29.03
CA THR A 185 5.34 -6.38 -28.46
C THR A 185 5.21 -6.41 -26.94
N CYS A 186 6.34 -6.43 -26.23
CA CYS A 186 6.35 -6.48 -24.78
C CYS A 186 5.74 -5.19 -24.19
N PRO A 187 4.66 -5.27 -23.39
CA PRO A 187 4.03 -4.08 -22.81
C PRO A 187 4.89 -3.40 -21.74
N ASN A 188 5.90 -4.11 -21.21
CA ASN A 188 6.79 -3.59 -20.17
C ASN A 188 8.02 -2.84 -20.74
N CYS A 189 8.65 -3.34 -21.79
CA CYS A 189 9.89 -2.75 -22.34
C CYS A 189 9.81 -2.28 -23.80
N GLY A 190 8.67 -2.51 -24.47
CA GLY A 190 8.45 -2.11 -25.86
C GLY A 190 9.23 -2.90 -26.91
N GLN A 191 10.00 -3.92 -26.51
CA GLN A 191 10.74 -4.78 -27.44
C GLN A 191 9.80 -5.76 -28.15
N PRO A 192 10.05 -6.08 -29.44
CA PRO A 192 9.30 -7.11 -30.15
C PRO A 192 9.54 -8.48 -29.52
N LEU A 193 8.47 -9.28 -29.42
CA LEU A 193 8.50 -10.64 -28.88
C LEU A 193 8.71 -11.62 -30.03
N VAL A 194 9.77 -12.43 -29.95
CA VAL A 194 10.05 -13.46 -30.96
C VAL A 194 9.11 -14.63 -30.72
N ILE A 195 8.22 -14.88 -31.68
CA ILE A 195 7.34 -16.05 -31.67
C ILE A 195 8.19 -17.23 -32.14
N SER A 196 8.69 -18.03 -31.20
CA SER A 196 9.28 -19.35 -31.49
C SER A 196 8.21 -20.41 -31.56
#